data_AF-A0A7Y2TTJ8-F1
#
_entry.id   AF-A0A7Y2TTJ8-F1
#
_cell.length_a   1.000
_cell.length_b   1.000
_cell.length_c   1.000
_cell.angle_alpha   90.00
_cell.angle_beta   90.00
_cell.angle_gamma   90.00
#
_symmetry.space_group_name_H-M   'P 1'
#
loop_
_entity.id
_entity.type
_entity.pdbx_description
1 polymer ?
#
loop_
_entity_poly.entity_id
_entity_poly.type
_entity_poly.pdbx_seq_one_letter_code
_entity_poly.pdbx_strand_id
1 'polypeptide(L)'
;MNSLRQQVHNHAVALISLVIAVSALAYNTWRNETTEEQRNVRHAAFRVLESLGELQEVVDLRYYYLPYEQSPGQEGDLRIRGFGSLAMTRDLMMLMPEPAPDAGERLHRAWLDGFDALILLDGNGRHAAPAQQAEQDLTSSIERARQAVLEVLKQLD
;
A
#
# COMPACT_ATOMS: atom_id res chain seq x y z
N MET A 1 2.17 -45.56 49.17
CA MET A 1 1.85 -44.27 48.50
C MET A 1 3.00 -43.95 47.57
N ASN A 2 2.80 -43.97 46.24
CA ASN A 2 3.87 -43.65 45.30
C ASN A 2 4.24 -42.18 45.45
N SER A 3 5.53 -41.89 45.66
CA SER A 3 5.99 -40.50 45.76
C SER A 3 5.75 -39.79 44.42
N LEU A 4 5.54 -38.47 44.47
CA LEU A 4 5.38 -37.63 43.28
C LEU A 4 6.52 -37.84 42.27
N ARG A 5 7.76 -38.05 42.76
CA ARG A 5 8.93 -38.34 41.93
C ARG A 5 8.79 -39.66 41.15
N GLN A 6 8.21 -40.69 41.77
CA GLN A 6 7.99 -41.99 41.12
C GLN A 6 6.89 -41.89 40.06
N GLN A 7 5.82 -41.12 40.30
CA GLN A 7 4.76 -40.91 39.31
C GLN A 7 5.27 -40.13 38.09
N VAL A 8 6.06 -39.07 38.32
CA VAL A 8 6.69 -38.30 37.24
C VAL A 8 7.65 -39.18 36.43
N HIS A 9 8.43 -40.05 37.08
CA HIS A 9 9.31 -41.00 36.39
C HIS A 9 8.53 -42.01 35.54
N ASN A 10 7.47 -42.60 36.11
CA ASN A 10 6.64 -43.58 35.41
C ASN A 10 5.86 -42.98 34.22
N HIS A 11 5.56 -41.69 34.26
CA HIS A 11 4.87 -40.96 33.18
C HIS A 11 5.78 -40.03 32.37
N ALA A 12 7.11 -40.15 32.51
CA ALA A 12 8.06 -39.24 31.89
C ALA A 12 7.90 -39.18 30.37
N VAL A 13 7.71 -40.34 29.71
CA VAL A 13 7.46 -40.40 28.26
C VAL A 13 6.18 -39.67 27.87
N ALA A 14 5.09 -39.85 28.62
CA ALA A 14 3.82 -39.18 28.34
C ALA A 14 3.93 -37.65 28.53
N LEU A 15 4.64 -37.21 29.58
CA LEU A 15 4.88 -35.79 29.85
C LEU A 15 5.77 -35.15 28.77
N ILE A 16 6.84 -35.84 28.35
CA ILE A 16 7.71 -35.40 27.25
C ILE A 16 6.91 -35.31 25.95
N SER A 17 6.10 -36.33 25.62
CA SER A 17 5.22 -36.32 24.44
C SER A 17 4.23 -35.17 24.48
N LEU A 18 3.64 -34.87 25.64
CA LEU A 18 2.74 -33.74 25.81
C LEU A 18 3.45 -32.40 25.57
N VAL A 19 4.64 -32.20 26.15
CA VAL A 19 5.43 -30.98 25.95
C VAL A 19 5.80 -30.79 24.47
N ILE A 20 6.23 -31.87 23.80
CA ILE A 20 6.53 -31.84 22.36
C ILE A 20 5.29 -31.49 21.55
N ALA A 21 4.14 -32.11 21.85
CA ALA A 21 2.89 -31.85 21.13
C ALA A 21 2.43 -30.39 21.27
N VAL A 22 2.46 -29.85 22.49
CA VAL A 22 2.10 -28.43 22.75
C VAL A 22 3.07 -27.48 22.06
N SER A 23 4.37 -27.77 22.13
CA SER A 23 5.40 -26.92 21.49
C SER A 23 5.28 -26.93 19.96
N ALA A 24 5.05 -28.10 19.37
CA ALA A 24 4.86 -28.26 17.92
C ALA A 24 3.59 -27.54 17.44
N LEU A 25 2.50 -27.64 18.21
CA LEU A 25 1.26 -26.92 17.91
C LEU A 25 1.48 -25.41 17.98
N ALA A 26 2.09 -24.91 19.06
CA ALA A 26 2.36 -23.48 19.23
C ALA A 26 3.24 -22.93 18.10
N TYR A 27 4.31 -23.64 17.73
CA TYR A 27 5.19 -23.25 16.64
C TYR A 27 4.46 -23.23 15.29
N ASN A 28 3.67 -24.26 14.97
CA ASN A 28 2.90 -24.30 13.73
C ASN A 28 1.87 -23.18 13.64
N THR A 29 1.15 -22.89 14.73
CA THR A 29 0.19 -21.79 14.78
C THR A 29 0.87 -20.44 14.56
N TRP A 30 1.96 -20.16 15.29
CA TRP A 30 2.70 -18.91 15.14
C TRP A 30 3.27 -18.72 13.73
N ARG A 31 3.86 -19.78 13.17
CA ARG A 31 4.37 -19.77 11.79
C ARG A 31 3.25 -19.50 10.78
N ASN A 32 2.10 -20.15 10.96
CA ASN A 32 0.98 -20.02 10.03
C ASN A 32 0.43 -18.58 10.04
N GLU A 33 0.21 -18.01 11.23
CA GLU A 33 -0.23 -16.62 11.39
C GLU A 33 0.73 -15.64 10.71
N THR A 34 2.04 -15.80 10.96
CA THR A 34 3.07 -14.94 10.35
C THR A 34 3.06 -15.05 8.82
N THR A 35 2.89 -16.25 8.28
CA THR A 35 2.86 -16.47 6.81
C THR A 35 1.60 -15.86 6.18
N GLU A 36 0.48 -15.95 6.88
CA GLU A 36 -0.81 -15.38 6.46
C GLU A 36 -0.76 -13.84 6.47
N GLU A 37 -0.23 -13.25 7.53
CA GLU A 37 0.01 -11.81 7.63
C GLU A 37 0.89 -11.31 6.47
N GLN A 38 2.05 -11.93 6.24
CA GLN A 38 2.93 -11.57 5.13
C GLN A 38 2.25 -11.71 3.76
N ARG A 39 1.41 -12.73 3.58
CA ARG A 39 0.65 -12.94 2.35
C ARG A 39 -0.40 -11.83 2.14
N ASN A 40 -1.10 -11.42 3.19
CA ASN A 40 -2.09 -10.34 3.12
C ASN A 40 -1.42 -9.00 2.79
N VAL A 41 -0.28 -8.70 3.42
CA VAL A 41 0.51 -7.49 3.11
C VAL A 41 1.01 -7.52 1.65
N ARG A 42 1.54 -8.65 1.15
CA ARG A 42 1.94 -8.78 -0.26
C ARG A 42 0.77 -8.54 -1.23
N HIS A 43 -0.40 -9.10 -0.94
CA HIS A 43 -1.58 -8.89 -1.78
C HIS A 43 -2.00 -7.42 -1.81
N ALA A 44 -2.04 -6.74 -0.65
CA ALA A 44 -2.33 -5.32 -0.59
C ALA A 44 -1.27 -4.50 -1.33
N ALA A 45 0.02 -4.82 -1.16
CA ALA A 45 1.13 -4.12 -1.79
C ALA A 45 1.06 -4.15 -3.32
N PHE A 46 0.80 -5.32 -3.93
CA PHE A 46 0.67 -5.41 -5.38
C PHE A 46 -0.54 -4.64 -5.91
N ARG A 47 -1.67 -4.63 -5.18
CA ARG A 47 -2.84 -3.82 -5.53
C ARG A 47 -2.56 -2.32 -5.46
N VAL A 48 -1.80 -1.88 -4.47
CA VAL A 48 -1.36 -0.48 -4.39
C VAL A 48 -0.42 -0.14 -5.55
N LEU A 49 0.53 -1.00 -5.92
CA LEU A 49 1.44 -0.73 -7.04
C LEU A 49 0.71 -0.57 -8.39
N GLU A 50 -0.31 -1.39 -8.62
CA GLU A 50 -1.21 -1.28 -9.78
C GLU A 50 -1.94 0.08 -9.76
N SER A 51 -2.58 0.40 -8.63
CA SER A 51 -3.32 1.66 -8.45
C SER A 51 -2.46 2.91 -8.55
N LEU A 52 -1.21 2.88 -8.06
CA LEU A 52 -0.24 3.97 -8.24
C LEU A 52 0.13 4.17 -9.72
N GLY A 53 0.12 3.10 -10.53
CA GLY A 53 0.28 3.20 -11.97
C GLY A 53 -0.91 3.91 -12.63
N GLU A 54 -2.14 3.58 -12.22
CA GLU A 54 -3.35 4.26 -12.70
C GLU A 54 -3.36 5.74 -12.31
N LEU A 55 -2.90 6.08 -11.10
CA LEU A 55 -2.79 7.47 -10.65
C LEU A 55 -1.80 8.27 -11.52
N GLN A 56 -0.67 7.67 -11.89
CA GLN A 56 0.28 8.32 -12.82
C GLN A 56 -0.36 8.55 -14.19
N GLU A 57 -1.07 7.54 -14.73
CA GLU A 57 -1.78 7.67 -15.99
C GLU A 57 -2.80 8.82 -15.94
N VAL A 58 -3.55 8.96 -14.84
CA VAL A 58 -4.49 10.07 -14.66
C VAL A 58 -3.78 11.43 -14.62
N VAL A 59 -2.66 11.55 -13.93
CA VAL A 59 -1.85 12.78 -13.90
C VAL A 59 -1.39 13.14 -15.31
N ASP A 60 -0.82 12.17 -16.03
CA ASP A 60 -0.27 12.37 -17.37
C ASP A 60 -1.37 12.75 -18.37
N LEU A 61 -2.50 12.04 -18.38
CA LEU A 61 -3.63 12.37 -19.25
C LEU A 61 -4.20 13.75 -18.94
N ARG A 62 -4.34 14.09 -17.65
CA ARG A 62 -4.90 15.37 -17.24
C ARG A 62 -3.96 16.54 -17.53
N TYR A 63 -2.66 16.34 -17.43
CA TYR A 63 -1.66 17.36 -17.74
C TYR A 63 -1.45 17.48 -19.26
N TYR A 64 -1.07 16.41 -19.95
CA TYR A 64 -0.62 16.50 -21.35
C TYR A 64 -1.74 16.54 -22.39
N TYR A 65 -2.94 16.06 -22.09
CA TYR A 65 -4.00 15.90 -23.10
C TYR A 65 -5.24 16.75 -22.81
N LEU A 66 -5.75 16.72 -21.58
CA LEU A 66 -7.05 17.33 -21.26
C LEU A 66 -7.16 18.84 -21.61
N PRO A 67 -6.13 19.69 -21.45
CA PRO A 67 -6.22 21.11 -21.82
C PRO A 67 -6.24 21.36 -23.33
N TYR A 68 -5.82 20.37 -24.14
CA TYR A 68 -5.65 20.50 -25.58
C TYR A 68 -6.68 19.67 -26.37
N GLU A 69 -7.34 18.71 -25.74
CA GLU A 69 -8.39 17.89 -26.33
C GLU A 69 -9.78 18.30 -25.84
N GLN A 70 -10.72 18.42 -26.78
CA GLN A 70 -12.12 18.74 -26.49
C GLN A 70 -12.96 17.47 -26.57
N SER A 71 -12.75 16.56 -25.59
CA SER A 71 -13.54 15.34 -25.48
C SER A 71 -14.55 15.47 -24.32
N PRO A 72 -15.86 15.62 -24.61
CA PRO A 72 -16.87 15.75 -23.56
C PRO A 72 -16.83 14.57 -22.58
N GLY A 73 -16.74 14.86 -21.29
CA GLY A 73 -16.77 13.86 -20.23
C GLY A 73 -15.41 13.27 -19.83
N GLN A 74 -14.33 13.54 -20.56
CA GLN A 74 -12.98 13.04 -20.23
C GLN A 74 -12.49 13.56 -18.87
N GLU A 75 -12.74 14.82 -18.54
CA GLU A 75 -12.40 15.37 -17.22
C GLU A 75 -13.12 14.63 -16.08
N GLY A 76 -14.41 14.33 -16.28
CA GLY A 76 -15.21 13.60 -15.31
C GLY A 76 -14.69 12.18 -15.08
N ASP A 77 -14.36 11.46 -16.15
CA ASP A 77 -13.79 10.11 -16.08
C ASP A 77 -12.46 10.10 -15.32
N LEU A 78 -11.54 11.02 -15.68
CA LEU A 78 -10.24 11.14 -15.03
C LEU A 78 -10.37 11.51 -13.54
N ARG A 79 -11.33 12.37 -13.18
CA ARG A 79 -11.58 12.71 -11.77
C ARG A 79 -12.10 11.51 -10.99
N ILE A 80 -13.10 10.79 -11.52
CA ILE A 80 -13.68 9.62 -10.84
C ILE A 80 -12.61 8.53 -10.67
N ARG A 81 -11.86 8.24 -11.73
CA ARG A 81 -10.77 7.26 -11.70
C ARG A 81 -9.68 7.66 -10.71
N GLY A 82 -9.17 8.88 -10.80
CA GLY A 82 -8.10 9.38 -9.94
C GLY A 82 -8.45 9.37 -8.45
N PHE A 83 -9.61 9.94 -8.08
CA PHE A 83 -10.02 9.95 -6.67
C PHE A 83 -10.40 8.56 -6.14
N GLY A 84 -10.95 7.68 -7.00
CA GLY A 84 -11.22 6.29 -6.64
C GLY A 84 -9.94 5.51 -6.35
N SER A 85 -8.97 5.55 -7.27
CA SER A 85 -7.67 4.89 -7.11
C SER A 85 -6.89 5.47 -5.92
N LEU A 86 -7.00 6.78 -5.66
CA LEU A 86 -6.36 7.43 -4.51
C LEU A 86 -6.91 6.93 -3.18
N ALA A 87 -8.24 6.84 -3.05
CA ALA A 87 -8.88 6.33 -1.84
C ALA A 87 -8.47 4.89 -1.56
N MET A 88 -8.54 4.02 -2.58
CA MET A 88 -8.11 2.63 -2.47
C MET A 88 -6.62 2.52 -2.08
N THR A 89 -5.76 3.31 -2.72
CA THR A 89 -4.33 3.35 -2.42
C THR A 89 -4.08 3.71 -0.96
N ARG A 90 -4.70 4.79 -0.48
CA ARG A 90 -4.57 5.25 0.90
C ARG A 90 -5.05 4.19 1.91
N ASP A 91 -6.23 3.62 1.68
CA ASP A 91 -6.83 2.64 2.58
C ASP A 91 -5.98 1.37 2.68
N LEU A 92 -5.45 0.87 1.57
CA LEU A 92 -4.60 -0.32 1.56
C LEU A 92 -3.22 -0.04 2.19
N MET A 93 -2.65 1.14 1.95
CA MET A 93 -1.37 1.52 2.55
C MET A 93 -1.45 1.63 4.07
N MET A 94 -2.61 1.98 4.64
CA MET A 94 -2.82 1.98 6.10
C MET A 94 -2.79 0.58 6.73
N LEU A 95 -3.00 -0.47 5.95
CA LEU A 95 -2.94 -1.86 6.42
C LEU A 95 -1.52 -2.44 6.38
N MET A 96 -0.57 -1.69 5.81
CA MET A 96 0.82 -2.10 5.70
C MET A 96 1.67 -1.54 6.83
N PRO A 97 2.81 -2.17 7.16
CA PRO A 97 3.82 -1.57 8.03
C PRO A 97 4.37 -0.25 7.47
N GLU A 98 5.00 0.55 8.33
CA GLU A 98 5.77 1.71 7.91
C GLU A 98 6.87 1.29 6.91
N PRO A 99 7.16 2.11 5.87
CA PRO A 99 6.77 3.52 5.71
C PRO A 99 5.47 3.77 4.91
N ALA A 100 4.67 2.75 4.62
CA ALA A 100 3.56 2.87 3.68
C ALA A 100 2.41 3.79 4.14
N PRO A 101 1.89 3.73 5.39
CA PRO A 101 0.79 4.60 5.82
C PRO A 101 1.10 6.09 5.66
N ASP A 102 2.29 6.52 6.10
CA ASP A 102 2.74 7.91 6.02
C ASP A 102 2.97 8.37 4.58
N ALA A 103 3.48 7.49 3.71
CA ALA A 103 3.59 7.78 2.28
C ALA A 103 2.22 7.92 1.58
N GLY A 104 1.24 7.09 1.95
CA GLY A 104 -0.14 7.18 1.42
C GLY A 104 -0.84 8.48 1.82
N GLU A 105 -0.66 8.91 3.07
CA GLU A 105 -1.17 10.19 3.57
C GLU A 105 -0.56 11.39 2.85
N ARG A 106 0.76 11.36 2.61
CA ARG A 106 1.43 12.41 1.83
C ARG A 106 0.91 12.48 0.40
N LEU A 107 0.76 11.33 -0.27
CA LEU A 107 0.20 11.27 -1.62
C LEU A 107 -1.22 11.82 -1.66
N HIS A 108 -2.06 11.45 -0.70
CA HIS A 108 -3.41 11.98 -0.60
C HIS A 108 -3.45 13.50 -0.50
N ARG A 109 -2.60 14.10 0.34
CA ARG A 109 -2.51 15.57 0.46
C ARG A 109 -2.01 16.23 -0.82
N ALA A 110 -0.91 15.72 -1.38
CA ALA A 110 -0.36 16.23 -2.64
C ALA A 110 -1.41 16.19 -3.77
N TRP A 111 -2.21 15.12 -3.83
CA TRP A 111 -3.32 15.00 -4.77
C TRP A 111 -4.37 16.09 -4.59
N LEU A 112 -4.86 16.29 -3.36
CA LEU A 112 -5.87 17.33 -3.08
C LEU A 112 -5.37 18.73 -3.45
N ASP A 113 -4.10 19.01 -3.19
CA ASP A 113 -3.51 20.34 -3.42
C ASP A 113 -3.19 20.58 -4.90
N GLY A 114 -2.71 19.55 -5.60
CA GLY A 114 -2.18 19.68 -6.96
C GLY A 114 -3.16 19.32 -8.08
N PHE A 115 -4.17 18.48 -7.81
CA PHE A 115 -4.98 17.88 -8.88
C PHE A 115 -5.58 18.94 -9.80
N ASP A 116 -6.36 19.89 -9.26
CA ASP A 116 -7.06 20.89 -10.08
C ASP A 116 -6.09 21.80 -10.87
N ALA A 117 -4.85 22.01 -10.39
CA ALA A 117 -3.87 22.88 -11.02
C ALA A 117 -3.28 22.31 -12.34
N LEU A 118 -3.36 21.00 -12.57
CA LEU A 118 -2.75 20.34 -13.76
C LEU A 118 -3.21 20.90 -15.11
N ILE A 119 -4.41 21.49 -15.17
CA ILE A 119 -5.00 22.02 -16.40
C ILE A 119 -4.78 23.53 -16.59
N LEU A 120 -4.09 24.20 -15.67
CA LEU A 120 -3.94 25.65 -15.74
C LEU A 120 -3.00 26.05 -16.88
N LEU A 121 -3.51 26.87 -17.79
CA LEU A 121 -2.77 27.43 -18.91
C LEU A 121 -2.44 28.91 -18.67
N ASP A 122 -1.31 29.35 -19.21
CA ASP A 122 -0.91 30.75 -19.29
C ASP A 122 -1.64 31.50 -20.42
N GLY A 123 -1.38 32.81 -20.55
CA GLY A 123 -1.97 33.64 -21.60
C GLY A 123 -1.58 33.25 -23.04
N ASN A 124 -0.60 32.35 -23.22
CA ASN A 124 -0.15 31.83 -24.50
C ASN A 124 -0.66 30.40 -24.78
N GLY A 125 -1.53 29.86 -23.93
CA GLY A 125 -2.06 28.50 -24.06
C GLY A 125 -1.06 27.40 -23.72
N ARG A 126 0.00 27.70 -22.95
CA ARG A 126 0.96 26.72 -22.44
C ARG A 126 0.69 26.44 -20.97
N HIS A 127 1.17 25.33 -20.41
CA HIS A 127 1.07 25.08 -18.97
C HIS A 127 1.66 26.22 -18.16
N ALA A 128 0.83 26.79 -17.29
CA ALA A 128 1.27 27.80 -16.32
C ALA A 128 2.21 27.18 -15.29
N ALA A 129 3.01 28.00 -14.62
CA ALA A 129 3.95 27.54 -13.58
C ALA A 129 3.28 26.66 -12.49
N PRO A 130 2.05 26.96 -12.01
CA PRO A 130 1.35 26.08 -11.06
C PRO A 130 1.03 24.69 -11.62
N ALA A 131 0.73 24.57 -12.92
CA ALA A 131 0.44 23.27 -13.54
C ALA A 131 1.71 22.40 -13.61
N GLN A 132 2.84 23.01 -13.99
CA GLN A 132 4.14 22.33 -14.04
C GLN A 132 4.58 21.87 -12.64
N GLN A 133 4.38 22.73 -11.63
CA GLN A 133 4.68 22.39 -10.24
C GLN A 133 3.79 21.23 -9.75
N ALA A 134 2.49 21.29 -10.03
CA ALA A 134 1.56 20.23 -9.63
C ALA A 134 1.90 18.88 -10.27
N GLU A 135 2.27 18.85 -11.56
CA GLU A 135 2.71 17.62 -12.23
C GLU A 135 3.94 17.03 -11.54
N GLN A 136 4.97 17.84 -11.32
CA GLN A 136 6.20 17.39 -10.66
C GLN A 136 5.96 16.89 -9.23
N ASP A 137 5.14 17.62 -8.47
CA ASP A 137 4.83 17.26 -7.08
C ASP A 137 4.04 15.95 -7.01
N LEU A 138 3.04 15.76 -7.88
CA LEU A 138 2.26 14.54 -7.93
C LEU A 138 3.09 13.34 -8.40
N THR A 139 3.82 13.47 -9.50
CA THR A 139 4.72 12.43 -10.01
C THR A 139 5.74 12.03 -8.94
N SER A 140 6.36 13.01 -8.26
CA SER A 140 7.30 12.71 -7.17
C SER A 140 6.64 12.04 -5.97
N SER A 141 5.40 12.41 -5.63
CA SER A 141 4.67 11.81 -4.52
C SER A 141 4.22 10.37 -4.82
N ILE A 142 3.80 10.10 -6.06
CA ILE A 142 3.48 8.75 -6.54
C ILE A 142 4.72 7.86 -6.46
N GLU A 143 5.87 8.35 -6.92
CA GLU A 143 7.13 7.59 -6.85
C GLU A 143 7.58 7.33 -5.41
N ARG A 144 7.44 8.30 -4.50
CA ARG A 144 7.71 8.06 -3.07
C ARG A 144 6.79 6.99 -2.48
N ALA A 145 5.49 7.01 -2.82
CA ALA A 145 4.56 5.98 -2.38
C ALA A 145 4.93 4.60 -2.96
N ARG A 146 5.35 4.54 -4.22
CA ARG A 146 5.86 3.31 -4.86
C ARG A 146 7.07 2.76 -4.11
N GLN A 147 8.06 3.61 -3.80
CA GLN A 147 9.25 3.18 -3.06
C GLN A 147 8.89 2.67 -1.66
N ALA A 148 7.97 3.35 -0.95
CA ALA A 148 7.51 2.91 0.37
C ALA A 148 6.91 1.50 0.33
N VAL A 149 6.08 1.21 -0.68
CA VAL A 149 5.48 -0.12 -0.86
C VAL A 149 6.53 -1.17 -1.22
N LEU A 150 7.51 -0.82 -2.06
CA LEU A 150 8.62 -1.71 -2.40
C LEU A 150 9.53 -2.00 -1.19
N GLU A 151 9.70 -1.03 -0.29
CA GLU A 151 10.42 -1.23 0.98
C GLU A 151 9.68 -2.19 1.90
N VAL A 152 8.36 -2.05 2.04
CA VAL A 152 7.53 -3.02 2.77
C VAL A 152 7.71 -4.42 2.20
N LEU A 153 7.62 -4.59 0.87
CA LEU A 153 7.78 -5.90 0.23
C LEU A 153 9.14 -6.54 0.53
N LYS A 154 10.23 -5.77 0.53
CA LYS A 154 11.59 -6.27 0.86
C LYS A 154 11.73 -6.76 2.30
N GLN A 155 10.87 -6.30 3.21
CA GLN A 155 10.90 -6.72 4.62
C GLN A 155 10.09 -8.01 4.86
N LEU A 156 9.31 -8.47 3.87
CA LEU A 156 8.49 -9.68 3.96
C LEU A 156 9.21 -10.95 3.45
N ASP A 157 10.43 -10.79 2.93
CA ASP A 157 11.35 -11.85 2.52
C ASP A 157 12.22 -12.32 3.71
#